data_AF-A0A497LHB2-F1
#
_entry.id   AF-A0A497LHB2-F1
#
_cell.length_a   1.000
_cell.length_b   1.000
_cell.length_c   1.000
_cell.angle_alpha   90.00
_cell.angle_beta   90.00
_cell.angle_gamma   90.00
#
_symmetry.space_group_name_H-M   'P 1'
#
loop_
_entity.id
_entity.type
_entity.pdbx_description
1 polymer ?
#
loop_
_entity_poly.entity_id
_entity_poly.type
_entity_poly.pdbx_seq_one_letter_code
_entity_poly.pdbx_strand_id
1 'polypeptide(L)'
;MNSVKPGIYFWQGSEACAEGAIAAGCRFFAGYPITPASEIAEHMAKRLPQVGGIVIQMEDELASIGAVIGASWTGAKALTATSGPGFSLMQ
;
A
#
# COMPACT_ATOMS: atom_id res chain seq x y z
N MET A 1 8.51 -13.56 -10.64
CA MET A 1 8.19 -12.84 -9.37
C MET A 1 9.10 -11.62 -9.30
N ASN A 2 8.61 -10.43 -9.67
CA ASN A 2 9.42 -9.20 -9.73
C ASN A 2 9.51 -8.48 -8.37
N SER A 3 9.87 -9.22 -7.31
CA SER A 3 10.28 -8.58 -6.04
C SER A 3 11.69 -8.01 -6.18
N VAL A 4 12.08 -7.11 -5.28
CA VAL A 4 13.46 -6.59 -5.20
C VAL A 4 14.45 -7.76 -5.10
N LYS A 5 15.59 -7.64 -5.80
CA LYS A 5 16.64 -8.67 -5.78
C LYS A 5 17.32 -8.72 -4.40
N PRO A 6 17.88 -9.86 -3.99
CA PRO A 6 18.69 -9.91 -2.76
C PRO A 6 19.88 -8.94 -2.83
N GLY A 7 20.12 -8.17 -1.77
CA GLY A 7 21.18 -7.16 -1.71
C GLY A 7 21.10 -6.28 -0.47
N ILE A 8 22.04 -5.36 -0.32
CA ILE A 8 22.03 -4.32 0.71
C ILE A 8 21.47 -3.05 0.09
N TYR A 9 20.46 -2.48 0.72
CA TYR A 9 19.77 -1.27 0.26
C TYR A 9 19.78 -0.21 1.35
N PHE A 10 19.89 1.06 0.95
CA PHE A 10 19.69 2.20 1.82
C PHE A 10 18.31 2.79 1.51
N TRP A 11 17.31 2.47 2.33
CA TRP A 11 15.92 2.85 2.12
C TRP A 11 15.39 3.72 3.24
N GLN A 12 14.47 4.62 2.87
CA GLN A 12 13.59 5.26 3.83
C GLN A 12 12.57 4.24 4.36
N GLY A 13 12.04 4.48 5.56
CA GLY A 13 11.06 3.57 6.19
C GLY A 13 9.83 3.32 5.30
N SER A 14 9.32 4.36 4.65
CA SER A 14 8.18 4.29 3.72
C SER A 14 8.44 3.31 2.56
N GLU A 15 9.62 3.38 1.95
CA GLU A 15 10.04 2.50 0.86
C GLU A 15 10.21 1.05 1.32
N ALA A 16 10.85 0.86 2.48
CA ALA A 16 11.04 -0.47 3.06
C ALA A 16 9.69 -1.15 3.38
N CYS A 17 8.72 -0.41 3.92
CA CYS A 17 7.36 -0.93 4.17
C CYS A 17 6.65 -1.35 2.88
N ALA A 18 6.73 -0.53 1.83
CA ALA A 18 6.10 -0.82 0.55
C ALA A 18 6.72 -2.04 -0.15
N GLU A 19 8.05 -2.11 -0.23
CA GLU A 19 8.74 -3.28 -0.81
C GLU A 19 8.54 -4.55 0.02
N GLY A 20 8.49 -4.42 1.36
CA GLY A 20 8.16 -5.52 2.26
C GLY A 20 6.78 -6.10 1.98
N ALA A 21 5.77 -5.24 1.81
CA ALA A 21 4.42 -5.66 1.45
C ALA A 21 4.38 -6.37 0.08
N ILE A 22 5.05 -5.81 -0.93
CA ILE A 22 5.14 -6.40 -2.27
C ILE A 22 5.82 -7.77 -2.24
N ALA A 23 6.93 -7.89 -1.51
CA ALA A 23 7.67 -9.13 -1.30
C ALA A 23 6.84 -10.19 -0.59
N ALA A 24 6.00 -9.79 0.38
CA ALA A 24 5.04 -10.67 1.05
C ALA A 24 3.88 -11.12 0.13
N GLY A 25 3.76 -10.57 -1.09
CA GLY A 25 2.74 -10.93 -2.06
C GLY A 25 1.54 -9.98 -2.10
N CYS A 26 1.62 -8.79 -1.50
CA CYS A 26 0.57 -7.76 -1.62
C CYS A 26 0.38 -7.35 -3.08
N ARG A 27 -0.87 -7.36 -3.57
CA ARG A 27 -1.23 -7.02 -4.96
C ARG A 27 -2.36 -6.00 -5.06
N PHE A 28 -2.84 -5.48 -3.94
CA PHE A 28 -3.85 -4.44 -3.92
C PHE A 28 -3.51 -3.37 -2.89
N PHE A 29 -3.56 -2.11 -3.29
CA PHE A 29 -3.44 -0.97 -2.40
C PHE A 29 -4.54 0.03 -2.67
N ALA A 30 -5.19 0.51 -1.61
CA ALA A 30 -6.09 1.65 -1.66
C ALA A 30 -5.77 2.60 -0.51
N GLY A 31 -5.72 3.90 -0.78
CA GLY A 31 -5.34 4.89 0.24
C GLY A 31 -5.74 6.31 -0.13
N TYR A 32 -5.75 7.16 0.89
CA TYR A 32 -5.96 8.60 0.77
C TYR A 32 -4.67 9.36 1.14
N PRO A 33 -4.27 10.41 0.40
CA PRO A 33 -3.02 11.12 0.67
C PRO A 33 -3.02 11.81 2.03
N ILE A 34 -2.08 11.43 2.91
CA ILE A 34 -1.89 12.05 4.22
C ILE A 34 -0.41 11.95 4.64
N THR A 35 0.17 13.04 5.13
CA THR A 35 1.53 13.04 5.67
C THR A 35 1.58 12.34 7.04
N PRO A 36 2.57 11.46 7.31
CA PRO A 36 3.73 11.07 6.50
C PRO A 36 3.54 9.81 5.62
N ALA A 37 2.32 9.31 5.44
CA ALA A 37 2.04 8.06 4.74
C ALA A 37 2.02 8.18 3.20
N SER A 38 1.93 9.38 2.63
CA SER A 38 1.85 9.60 1.18
C SER A 38 3.00 8.96 0.39
N GLU A 39 4.22 8.94 0.95
CA GLU A 39 5.38 8.32 0.28
C GLU A 39 5.19 6.81 0.04
N ILE A 40 4.48 6.12 0.94
CA ILE A 40 4.14 4.69 0.76
C ILE A 40 3.20 4.56 -0.44
N ALA A 41 2.17 5.40 -0.53
CA ALA A 41 1.23 5.38 -1.65
C ALA A 41 1.92 5.69 -2.98
N GLU A 42 2.82 6.68 -3.01
CA GLU A 42 3.62 7.03 -4.20
C GLU A 42 4.53 5.88 -4.64
N HIS A 43 5.20 5.21 -3.70
CA HIS A 43 6.06 4.07 -4.01
C HIS A 43 5.26 2.88 -4.51
N MET A 44 4.13 2.58 -3.85
CA MET A 44 3.20 1.52 -4.24
C MET A 44 2.62 1.78 -5.64
N ALA A 45 2.30 3.04 -5.97
CA ALA A 45 1.79 3.40 -7.28
C ALA A 45 2.79 3.13 -8.42
N LYS A 46 4.09 3.30 -8.15
CA LYS A 46 5.16 2.98 -9.10
C LYS A 46 5.38 1.47 -9.21
N ARG A 47 5.30 0.74 -8.09
CA ARG A 47 5.81 -0.65 -7.99
C ARG A 47 4.75 -1.73 -8.18
N LEU A 48 3.53 -1.54 -7.68
CA LEU A 48 2.46 -2.54 -7.80
C LEU A 48 2.15 -2.93 -9.25
N PRO A 49 2.05 -2.00 -10.23
CA PRO A 49 1.79 -2.36 -11.62
C PRO A 49 2.85 -3.31 -12.22
N GLN A 50 4.11 -3.19 -11.76
CA GLN A 50 5.25 -4.00 -12.24
C GLN A 50 5.19 -5.45 -11.74
N VAL A 51 4.37 -5.73 -10.71
CA VAL A 51 4.15 -7.06 -10.12
C VAL A 51 2.73 -7.57 -10.33
N GLY A 52 1.95 -6.93 -11.22
CA GLY A 52 0.57 -7.30 -11.54
C GLY A 52 -0.44 -6.94 -10.46
N GLY A 53 -0.12 -5.95 -9.61
CA GLY A 53 -1.02 -5.41 -8.61
C GLY A 53 -1.69 -4.11 -9.05
N ILE A 54 -2.67 -3.67 -8.26
CA ILE A 54 -3.47 -2.47 -8.51
C ILE A 54 -3.28 -1.50 -7.34
N VAL A 55 -3.11 -0.22 -7.67
CA VAL A 55 -3.13 0.90 -6.73
C VAL A 55 -4.36 1.75 -7.04
N ILE A 56 -5.06 2.25 -6.01
CA ILE A 56 -6.15 3.21 -6.19
C ILE A 56 -6.01 4.30 -5.13
N GLN A 57 -6.04 5.56 -5.56
CA GLN A 57 -6.26 6.68 -4.65
C GLN A 57 -7.76 6.82 -4.44
N MET A 58 -8.20 6.67 -3.20
CA MET A 58 -9.61 6.80 -2.85
C MET A 58 -9.95 8.25 -2.47
N GLU A 59 -11.23 8.53 -2.32
CA GLU A 59 -11.76 9.84 -1.95
C GLU A 59 -11.49 10.22 -0.50
N ASP A 60 -11.45 9.23 0.40
CA ASP A 60 -11.17 9.37 1.83
C ASP A 60 -10.66 8.05 2.45
N GLU A 61 -10.33 8.08 3.73
CA GLU A 61 -9.87 6.92 4.48
C GLU A 61 -10.95 5.83 4.69
N LEU A 62 -12.24 6.18 4.74
CA LEU A 62 -13.33 5.21 4.88
C LEU A 62 -13.46 4.36 3.61
N ALA A 63 -13.44 4.99 2.45
CA ALA A 63 -13.44 4.33 1.16
C ALA A 63 -12.15 3.52 0.94
N SER A 64 -11.01 4.05 1.39
CA SER A 64 -9.72 3.34 1.40
C SER A 64 -9.81 2.01 2.12
N ILE A 65 -10.27 2.00 3.38
CA ILE A 65 -10.35 0.76 4.16
C ILE A 65 -11.43 -0.17 3.63
N GLY A 66 -12.57 0.35 3.17
CA GLY A 66 -13.63 -0.43 2.53
C GLY A 66 -13.14 -1.19 1.29
N ALA A 67 -12.38 -0.52 0.42
CA ALA A 67 -11.78 -1.15 -0.75
C ALA A 67 -10.75 -2.23 -0.38
N VAL A 68 -9.91 -1.98 0.63
CA VAL A 68 -8.94 -2.97 1.13
C VAL A 68 -9.63 -4.21 1.70
N ILE A 69 -10.69 -4.04 2.50
CA ILE A 69 -11.47 -5.16 3.05
C ILE A 69 -12.11 -5.96 1.90
N GLY A 70 -12.72 -5.29 0.93
CA GLY A 70 -13.30 -5.93 -0.25
C GLY A 70 -12.28 -6.74 -1.04
N ALA A 71 -11.08 -6.20 -1.25
CA ALA A 71 -9.98 -6.93 -1.90
C ALA A 71 -9.51 -8.13 -1.06
N SER A 72 -9.46 -8.00 0.27
CA SER A 72 -9.12 -9.12 1.14
C SER A 72 -10.16 -10.24 1.08
N TRP A 73 -11.45 -9.92 0.97
CA TRP A 73 -12.52 -10.92 0.82
C TRP A 73 -12.45 -11.69 -0.49
N THR A 74 -11.90 -11.11 -1.57
CA THR A 74 -11.68 -11.83 -2.83
C THR A 74 -10.38 -12.64 -2.84
N GLY A 75 -9.65 -12.69 -1.73
CA GLY A 75 -8.43 -13.48 -1.54
C GLY A 75 -7.13 -12.74 -1.86
N ALA A 76 -7.18 -11.44 -2.16
CA ALA A 76 -5.97 -10.66 -2.37
C ALA A 76 -5.30 -10.30 -1.04
N LYS A 77 -3.96 -10.32 -1.01
CA LYS A 77 -3.22 -9.59 0.02
C LYS A 77 -3.31 -8.10 -0.30
N ALA A 78 -3.95 -7.34 0.58
CA ALA A 78 -4.28 -5.94 0.41
C ALA A 78 -3.68 -5.08 1.54
N LEU A 79 -3.40 -3.81 1.24
CA LEU A 79 -2.76 -2.85 2.15
C LEU A 79 -3.41 -1.47 1.99
N THR A 80 -3.54 -0.72 3.09
CA THR A 80 -3.67 0.75 3.06
C THR A 80 -2.53 1.37 3.87
N ALA A 81 -2.27 2.67 3.69
CA ALA A 81 -1.34 3.44 4.51
C ALA A 81 -2.01 4.76 4.91
N THR A 82 -1.93 5.11 6.19
CA THR A 82 -2.57 6.31 6.75
C THR A 82 -1.77 6.86 7.94
N SER A 83 -2.24 7.94 8.54
CA SER A 83 -1.69 8.59 9.75
C SER A 83 -2.80 8.76 10.79
N GLY A 84 -2.50 9.41 11.92
CA GLY A 84 -3.40 9.54 13.08
C GLY A 84 -4.85 9.94 12.72
N PRO A 85 -5.08 11.05 12.00
CA PRO A 85 -6.43 11.47 11.62
C PRO A 85 -7.18 10.43 10.79
N GLY A 86 -6.53 9.88 9.78
CA GLY A 86 -7.14 8.90 8.90
C GLY A 86 -7.39 7.55 9.59
N PHE A 87 -6.52 7.13 10.51
CA PHE A 87 -6.73 5.95 11.33
C PHE A 87 -7.97 6.08 12.22
N SER A 88 -8.25 7.26 12.77
CA SER A 88 -9.48 7.51 13.53
C SER A 88 -10.75 7.34 12.69
N LEU A 89 -10.67 7.56 11.37
CA LEU A 89 -11.80 7.33 10.46
C LEU A 89 -11.98 5.87 10.07
N MET A 90 -10.99 4.99 10.29
CA MET A 90 -11.03 3.57 9.92
C MET A 90 -11.46 2.64 11.07
N GLN A 91 -11.99 3.18 12.17
CA GLN A 91 -12.40 2.41 13.37
C GLN A 91 -13.73 1.69 13.22
#